data_AF-A0A7V9BLZ7-F1
#
_entry.id   AF-A0A7V9BLZ7-F1
#
_cell.length_a   1.000
_cell.length_b   1.000
_cell.length_c   1.000
_cell.angle_alpha   90.00
_cell.angle_beta   90.00
_cell.angle_gamma   90.00
#
_symmetry.space_group_name_H-M   'P 1'
#
loop_
_entity.id
_entity.type
_entity.pdbx_description
1 polymer ?
#
loop_
_entity_poly.entity_id
_entity_poly.type
_entity_poly.pdbx_seq_one_letter_code
_entity_poly.pdbx_strand_id
1 'polypeptide(L)'
;MTAEPQRAACTLVCFPYAGGGAAAFKGWQELMADSIAVLPVRLPGRESRINEPPHIDAAVIADALLENVRPPFAFYGHSMGARLAFEVVRELASRRAPLPERLYVGAAGAPHRPEPLGRLAELTDQHLLDELLRLGGFAEQLVASVDLRDLLLPIIRSDIRWVERYEFRPDGPLDVPIVAFAGAADADVGASEMVHWAQHTTAGFRLETLPGGHFFLDSQRGGLASLIRADLTAAGTADTTARERTLAPDEVMVQLADLDRLPGAGQAWGELSPRDALRAARFKADDDRRRYIGQSVLVRRLLRRHGVELGVGEIPTGVNGKPEIDDAGGIRFNASRAGRFVLIGVTSHIEIGVDVEQVVPMSDFGAFCDGALDPAEIREVLTLPEDDRLVAALKIWTAKESTLKATGDGLSVEPARFRFERGPGPFGEQWSPRTQPGLERLNQWRVTHLLLDDAVAAVAVPLDRWRLRFEVPKADAAPGRRL
;
A
#
# COMPACT_ATOMS: atom_id res chain seq x y z
N MET A 1 -31.01 -30.62 22.67
CA MET A 1 -29.82 -30.61 21.82
C MET A 1 -29.18 -29.24 21.96
N THR A 2 -28.25 -29.09 22.90
CA THR A 2 -27.36 -27.93 22.98
C THR A 2 -26.37 -28.06 21.84
N ALA A 3 -26.41 -27.14 20.87
CA ALA A 3 -25.42 -27.08 19.81
C ALA A 3 -24.02 -26.97 20.44
N GLU A 4 -23.10 -27.84 20.05
CA GLU A 4 -21.69 -27.69 20.42
C GLU A 4 -21.20 -26.32 19.94
N PRO A 5 -20.43 -25.57 20.74
CA PRO A 5 -19.90 -24.29 20.32
C PRO A 5 -19.05 -24.50 19.08
N GLN A 6 -19.48 -23.89 17.96
CA GLN A 6 -18.77 -23.97 16.69
C GLN A 6 -17.40 -23.31 16.87
N ARG A 7 -16.34 -24.11 16.76
CA ARG A 7 -14.96 -23.66 16.92
C ARG A 7 -14.66 -22.63 15.82
N ALA A 8 -14.12 -21.48 16.21
CA ALA A 8 -13.73 -20.44 15.25
C ALA A 8 -12.81 -21.01 14.15
N ALA A 9 -13.05 -20.60 12.91
CA ALA A 9 -12.33 -21.07 11.74
C ALA A 9 -10.91 -20.49 11.63
N CYS A 10 -10.63 -19.36 12.28
CA CYS A 10 -9.31 -18.71 12.32
C CYS A 10 -9.14 -17.89 13.61
N THR A 11 -7.91 -17.69 14.08
CA THR A 11 -7.59 -16.77 15.18
C THR A 11 -6.88 -15.52 14.66
N LEU A 12 -7.44 -14.34 14.89
CA LEU A 12 -6.79 -13.05 14.64
C LEU A 12 -6.02 -12.61 15.88
N VAL A 13 -4.69 -12.71 15.83
CA VAL A 13 -3.78 -12.25 16.89
C VAL A 13 -3.52 -10.76 16.72
N CYS A 14 -3.83 -9.97 17.74
CA CYS A 14 -3.82 -8.50 17.65
C CYS A 14 -2.70 -7.86 18.46
N PHE A 15 -1.83 -7.09 17.81
CA PHE A 15 -0.67 -6.42 18.40
C PHE A 15 -0.97 -4.92 18.59
N PRO A 16 -0.97 -4.41 19.83
CA PRO A 16 -1.36 -3.02 20.10
C PRO A 16 -0.29 -2.01 19.70
N TYR A 17 -0.70 -0.75 19.57
CA TYR A 17 0.17 0.42 19.43
C TYR A 17 0.95 0.72 20.73
N ALA A 18 1.92 1.65 20.67
CA ALA A 18 2.72 2.05 21.83
C ALA A 18 1.85 2.57 22.99
N GLY A 19 2.08 2.06 24.20
CA GLY A 19 1.25 2.30 25.39
C GLY A 19 -0.07 1.53 25.42
N GLY A 20 -0.50 0.95 24.29
CA GLY A 20 -1.71 0.15 24.19
C GLY A 20 -1.57 -1.22 24.83
N GLY A 21 -2.72 -1.82 25.16
CA GLY A 21 -2.84 -3.19 25.66
C GLY A 21 -3.92 -3.97 24.92
N ALA A 22 -4.36 -5.09 25.49
CA ALA A 22 -5.49 -5.86 24.96
C ALA A 22 -6.77 -5.01 24.86
N ALA A 23 -6.93 -4.02 25.73
CA ALA A 23 -8.05 -3.08 25.71
C ALA A 23 -8.21 -2.30 24.40
N ALA A 24 -7.14 -2.09 23.61
CA ALA A 24 -7.21 -1.45 22.29
C ALA A 24 -8.12 -2.20 21.30
N PHE A 25 -8.34 -3.49 21.55
CA PHE A 25 -9.17 -4.37 20.72
C PHE A 25 -10.53 -4.69 21.37
N LYS A 26 -10.94 -3.93 22.38
CA LYS A 26 -12.25 -4.11 23.01
C LYS A 26 -13.38 -3.99 21.97
N GLY A 27 -14.29 -4.96 21.97
CA GLY A 27 -15.42 -5.04 21.03
C GLY A 27 -15.09 -5.66 19.67
N TRP A 28 -13.83 -6.01 19.38
CA TRP A 28 -13.47 -6.63 18.11
C TRP A 28 -14.07 -8.03 17.92
N GLN A 29 -14.23 -8.81 18.99
CA GLN A 29 -14.81 -10.15 18.89
C GLN A 29 -16.24 -10.13 18.31
N GLU A 30 -17.04 -9.13 18.69
CA GLU A 30 -18.41 -8.95 18.18
C GLU A 30 -18.41 -8.60 16.68
N LEU A 31 -17.42 -7.81 16.23
CA LEU A 31 -17.28 -7.40 14.84
C LEU A 31 -16.79 -8.53 13.92
N MET A 32 -15.98 -9.44 14.47
CA MET A 32 -15.35 -10.54 13.73
C MET A 32 -16.26 -11.76 13.52
N ALA A 33 -17.46 -11.75 14.11
CA ALA A 33 -18.41 -12.87 14.12
C ALA A 33 -17.81 -14.14 14.75
N ASP A 34 -18.62 -15.20 14.83
CA ASP A 34 -18.22 -16.46 15.50
C ASP A 34 -17.16 -17.25 14.72
N SER A 35 -16.89 -16.88 13.46
CA SER A 35 -15.92 -17.59 12.61
C SER A 35 -14.47 -17.16 12.86
N ILE A 36 -14.20 -16.03 13.52
CA ILE A 36 -12.85 -15.54 13.78
C ILE A 36 -12.71 -15.19 15.26
N ALA A 37 -11.82 -15.90 15.96
CA ALA A 37 -11.48 -15.61 17.36
C ALA A 37 -10.49 -14.45 17.41
N VAL A 38 -10.71 -13.47 18.29
CA VAL A 38 -9.81 -12.32 18.47
C VAL A 38 -8.95 -12.54 19.70
N LEU A 39 -7.63 -12.52 19.51
CA LEU A 39 -6.65 -12.74 20.57
C LEU A 39 -5.65 -11.57 20.66
N PRO A 40 -5.92 -10.56 21.50
CA PRO A 40 -4.96 -9.48 21.71
C PRO A 40 -3.72 -9.96 22.49
N VAL A 41 -2.53 -9.61 22.00
CA VAL A 41 -1.26 -9.85 22.68
C VAL A 41 -1.17 -8.94 23.90
N ARG A 42 -0.95 -9.55 25.08
CA ARG A 42 -0.73 -8.81 26.32
C ARG A 42 0.77 -8.62 26.58
N LEU A 43 1.26 -7.44 26.20
CA LEU A 43 2.64 -7.00 26.42
C LEU A 43 2.94 -6.84 27.92
N PRO A 44 4.21 -6.98 28.36
CA PRO A 44 4.58 -6.81 29.76
C PRO A 44 4.50 -5.35 30.21
N GLY A 45 4.40 -5.15 31.52
CA GLY A 45 4.30 -3.84 32.15
C GLY A 45 2.93 -3.18 32.06
N ARG A 46 1.86 -3.91 31.69
CA ARG A 46 0.49 -3.38 31.64
C ARG A 46 -0.56 -4.45 31.93
N GLU A 47 -1.77 -4.02 32.25
CA GLU A 47 -2.92 -4.90 32.54
C GLU A 47 -2.57 -5.98 33.60
N SER A 48 -2.86 -7.25 33.34
CA SER A 48 -2.52 -8.34 34.27
C SER A 48 -1.01 -8.61 34.40
N ARG A 49 -0.18 -7.95 33.60
CA ARG A 49 1.30 -8.05 33.60
C ARG A 49 1.95 -6.75 34.08
N ILE A 50 1.23 -5.90 34.82
CA ILE A 50 1.70 -4.58 35.29
C ILE A 50 2.97 -4.63 36.14
N ASN A 51 3.21 -5.74 36.84
CA ASN A 51 4.40 -5.93 37.69
C ASN A 51 5.64 -6.41 36.92
N GLU A 52 5.54 -6.66 35.62
CA GLU A 52 6.66 -7.07 34.78
C GLU A 52 7.36 -5.86 34.14
N PRO A 53 8.68 -5.89 33.93
CA PRO A 53 9.36 -4.83 33.17
C PRO A 53 8.79 -4.73 31.74
N PRO A 54 8.51 -3.53 31.20
CA PRO A 54 7.93 -3.33 29.87
C PRO A 54 8.97 -3.56 28.74
N HIS A 55 9.60 -4.72 28.74
CA HIS A 55 10.57 -5.15 27.74
C HIS A 55 9.88 -6.03 26.68
N ILE A 56 9.91 -5.59 25.43
CA ILE A 56 9.28 -6.29 24.31
C ILE A 56 10.34 -7.10 23.55
N ASP A 57 10.08 -8.39 23.40
CA ASP A 57 10.90 -9.33 22.62
C ASP A 57 10.00 -10.17 21.71
N ALA A 58 10.23 -10.10 20.40
CA ALA A 58 9.49 -10.86 19.40
C ALA A 58 9.69 -12.37 19.56
N ALA A 59 10.86 -12.82 20.01
CA ALA A 59 11.16 -14.23 20.23
C ALA A 59 10.29 -14.86 21.32
N VAL A 60 10.13 -14.13 22.44
CA VAL A 60 9.27 -14.54 23.55
C VAL A 60 7.80 -14.58 23.14
N ILE A 61 7.37 -13.63 22.31
CA ILE A 61 5.99 -13.63 21.80
C ILE A 61 5.78 -14.79 20.83
N ALA A 62 6.74 -15.10 19.96
CA ALA A 62 6.68 -16.25 19.06
C ALA A 62 6.58 -17.58 19.84
N ASP A 63 7.33 -17.74 20.93
CA ASP A 63 7.23 -18.92 21.81
C ASP A 63 5.81 -19.07 22.39
N ALA A 64 5.30 -17.99 22.99
CA ALA A 64 3.95 -17.99 23.58
C ALA A 64 2.87 -18.29 22.53
N LEU A 65 3.03 -17.80 21.29
CA LEU A 65 2.10 -18.10 20.20
C LEU A 65 2.12 -19.58 19.80
N LEU A 66 3.31 -20.19 19.68
CA LEU A 66 3.44 -21.60 19.30
C LEU A 66 2.87 -22.55 20.37
N GLU A 67 2.95 -22.16 21.63
CA GLU A 67 2.37 -22.90 22.74
C GLU A 67 0.83 -22.80 22.76
N ASN A 68 0.28 -21.61 22.53
CA ASN A 68 -1.12 -21.30 22.86
C ASN A 68 -2.06 -21.15 21.66
N VAL A 69 -1.54 -20.96 20.45
CA VAL A 69 -2.33 -20.70 19.25
C VAL A 69 -2.14 -21.84 18.25
N ARG A 70 -3.26 -22.35 17.71
CA ARG A 70 -3.25 -23.38 16.67
C ARG A 70 -3.61 -22.76 15.32
N PRO A 71 -2.95 -23.16 14.22
CA PRO A 71 -3.37 -22.75 12.88
C PRO A 71 -4.82 -23.20 12.56
N PRO A 72 -5.52 -22.47 11.68
CA PRO A 72 -5.07 -21.25 11.02
C PRO A 72 -5.17 -20.01 11.94
N PHE A 73 -4.21 -19.10 11.80
CA PHE A 73 -4.21 -17.81 12.48
C PHE A 73 -3.74 -16.70 11.53
N ALA A 74 -4.12 -15.46 11.81
CA ALA A 74 -3.69 -14.26 11.10
C ALA A 74 -3.26 -13.20 12.12
N PHE A 75 -2.44 -12.25 11.70
CA PHE A 75 -1.95 -11.17 12.58
C PHE A 75 -2.53 -9.84 12.17
N TYR A 76 -2.93 -9.02 13.14
CA TYR A 76 -3.16 -7.58 12.95
C TYR A 76 -2.27 -6.80 13.90
N GLY A 77 -1.50 -5.85 13.39
CA GLY A 77 -0.76 -4.91 14.22
C GLY A 77 -1.04 -3.46 13.84
N HIS A 78 -1.06 -2.58 14.83
CA HIS A 78 -1.25 -1.14 14.62
C HIS A 78 -0.06 -0.35 15.16
N SER A 79 0.46 0.61 14.39
CA SER A 79 1.64 1.41 14.74
C SER A 79 2.81 0.52 15.17
N MET A 80 3.38 0.70 16.37
CA MET A 80 4.38 -0.21 16.95
C MET A 80 4.01 -1.70 16.80
N GLY A 81 2.74 -2.04 17.03
CA GLY A 81 2.24 -3.40 16.93
C GLY A 81 2.37 -4.01 15.54
N ALA A 82 2.33 -3.20 14.47
CA ALA A 82 2.55 -3.67 13.10
C ALA A 82 4.00 -4.13 12.88
N ARG A 83 4.97 -3.35 13.37
CA ARG A 83 6.40 -3.74 13.34
C ARG A 83 6.66 -4.95 14.21
N LEU A 84 6.08 -4.99 15.40
CA LEU A 84 6.21 -6.14 16.29
C LEU A 84 5.61 -7.42 15.67
N ALA A 85 4.43 -7.32 15.07
CA ALA A 85 3.82 -8.44 14.35
C ALA A 85 4.72 -8.94 13.22
N PHE A 86 5.31 -8.03 12.44
CA PHE A 86 6.26 -8.37 11.37
C PHE A 86 7.49 -9.12 11.90
N GLU A 87 8.12 -8.64 12.97
CA GLU A 87 9.28 -9.32 13.57
C GLU A 87 8.90 -10.69 14.16
N VAL A 88 7.71 -10.84 14.72
CA VAL A 88 7.20 -12.15 15.16
C VAL A 88 7.01 -13.09 13.96
N VAL A 89 6.52 -12.61 12.81
CA VAL A 89 6.44 -13.45 11.60
C VAL A 89 7.83 -13.88 11.12
N ARG A 90 8.81 -12.97 11.14
CA ARG A 90 10.20 -13.30 10.79
C ARG A 90 10.80 -14.35 11.72
N GLU A 91 10.51 -14.25 13.02
CA GLU A 91 10.95 -15.23 13.99
C GLU A 91 10.29 -16.60 13.79
N LEU A 92 9.00 -16.64 13.46
CA LEU A 92 8.33 -17.89 13.09
C LEU A 92 8.94 -18.48 11.80
N ALA A 93 9.26 -17.64 10.82
CA ALA A 93 9.88 -18.06 9.56
C ALA A 93 11.29 -18.63 9.77
N SER A 94 12.12 -17.97 10.58
CA SER A 94 13.49 -18.43 10.90
C SER A 94 13.49 -19.81 11.58
N ARG A 95 12.45 -20.08 12.40
CA ARG A 95 12.21 -21.36 13.07
C ARG A 95 11.52 -22.42 12.20
N ARG A 96 11.12 -22.07 10.97
CA ARG A 96 10.28 -22.92 10.08
C ARG A 96 8.97 -23.37 10.76
N ALA A 97 8.42 -22.51 11.60
CA ALA A 97 7.14 -22.72 12.26
C ALA A 97 5.96 -22.36 11.33
N PRO A 98 4.72 -22.75 11.70
CA PRO A 98 3.53 -22.28 11.00
C PRO A 98 3.50 -20.74 10.94
N LEU A 99 3.27 -20.21 9.74
CA LEU A 99 3.14 -18.76 9.48
C LEU A 99 1.67 -18.34 9.50
N PRO A 100 1.36 -17.05 9.78
CA PRO A 100 0.00 -16.57 9.69
C PRO A 100 -0.49 -16.59 8.23
N GLU A 101 -1.79 -16.80 8.04
CA GLU A 101 -2.42 -16.75 6.71
C GLU A 101 -2.32 -15.35 6.10
N ARG A 102 -2.32 -14.32 6.95
CA ARG A 102 -2.23 -12.90 6.57
C ARG A 102 -1.49 -12.12 7.65
N LEU A 103 -0.72 -11.13 7.22
CA LEU A 103 -0.19 -10.08 8.08
C LEU A 103 -0.91 -8.77 7.73
N TYR A 104 -1.78 -8.31 8.62
CA TYR A 104 -2.42 -7.01 8.53
C TYR A 104 -1.60 -5.97 9.29
N VAL A 105 -1.23 -4.87 8.62
CA VAL A 105 -0.44 -3.78 9.22
C VAL A 105 -1.18 -2.47 9.09
N GLY A 106 -1.29 -1.70 10.17
CA GLY A 106 -1.96 -0.40 10.15
C GLY A 106 -1.08 0.70 10.72
N ALA A 107 -1.05 1.86 10.06
CA ALA A 107 -0.43 3.09 10.56
C ALA A 107 1.03 2.92 11.02
N ALA A 108 1.85 2.19 10.27
CA ALA A 108 3.27 2.00 10.58
C ALA A 108 4.11 1.96 9.31
N GLY A 109 5.16 2.79 9.22
CA GLY A 109 6.05 2.78 8.07
C GLY A 109 6.67 1.40 7.86
N ALA A 110 7.01 1.07 6.61
CA ALA A 110 7.64 -0.22 6.33
C ALA A 110 8.93 -0.40 7.15
N PRO A 111 9.29 -1.63 7.58
CA PRO A 111 10.36 -1.87 8.56
C PRO A 111 11.71 -1.22 8.21
N HIS A 112 12.12 -1.26 6.95
CA HIS A 112 13.36 -0.67 6.44
C HIS A 112 13.36 0.86 6.39
N ARG A 113 12.20 1.49 6.53
CA ARG A 113 12.04 2.95 6.57
C ARG A 113 12.16 3.41 8.02
N PRO A 114 12.86 4.53 8.29
CA PRO A 114 12.83 5.13 9.62
C PRO A 114 11.40 5.56 9.95
N GLU A 115 10.94 5.34 11.19
CA GLU A 115 9.69 5.93 11.65
C GLU A 115 9.87 7.45 11.80
N PRO A 116 8.87 8.27 11.40
CA PRO A 116 8.90 9.73 11.54
C PRO A 116 8.63 10.20 12.99
N LEU A 117 8.99 9.41 14.00
CA LEU A 117 8.77 9.75 15.41
C LEU A 117 9.87 10.65 15.98
N GLY A 118 11.07 10.68 15.40
CA GLY A 118 12.18 11.46 15.99
C GLY A 118 12.62 10.91 17.35
N ARG A 119 12.72 11.75 18.38
CA ARG A 119 13.13 11.37 19.76
C ARG A 119 12.05 11.68 20.80
N LEU A 120 10.83 11.22 20.59
CA LEU A 120 9.70 11.47 21.50
C LEU A 120 9.95 10.94 22.91
N ALA A 121 10.67 9.82 23.06
CA ALA A 121 10.90 9.24 24.39
C ALA A 121 11.86 10.05 25.27
N GLU A 122 12.56 11.04 24.69
CA GLU A 122 13.45 11.97 25.38
C GLU A 122 12.76 13.31 25.73
N LEU A 123 11.54 13.56 25.21
CA LEU A 123 10.79 14.78 25.50
C LEU A 123 10.37 14.86 26.97
N THR A 124 10.03 16.06 27.44
CA THR A 124 9.35 16.23 28.73
C THR A 124 7.96 15.60 28.69
N ASP A 125 7.37 15.30 29.85
CA ASP A 125 6.02 14.69 29.89
C ASP A 125 4.98 15.57 29.19
N GLN A 126 5.05 16.90 29.35
CA GLN A 126 4.13 17.81 28.68
C GLN A 126 4.26 17.75 27.16
N HIS A 127 5.47 17.84 26.61
CA HIS A 127 5.67 17.79 25.16
C HIS A 127 5.33 16.41 24.57
N LEU A 128 5.58 15.32 25.33
CA LEU A 128 5.14 13.99 24.92
C LEU A 128 3.61 13.90 24.86
N LEU A 129 2.90 14.46 25.84
CA LEU A 129 1.43 14.51 25.84
C LEU A 129 0.88 15.33 24.67
N ASP A 130 1.49 16.50 24.40
CA ASP A 130 1.09 17.36 23.27
C ASP A 130 1.20 16.61 21.93
N GLU A 131 2.26 15.80 21.77
CA GLU A 131 2.44 15.00 20.56
C GLU A 131 1.49 13.81 20.47
N LEU A 132 1.23 13.12 21.59
CA LEU A 132 0.22 12.07 21.63
C LEU A 132 -1.19 12.61 21.32
N LEU A 133 -1.52 13.82 21.79
CA LEU A 133 -2.77 14.50 21.46
C LEU A 133 -2.87 14.83 19.97
N ARG A 134 -1.76 15.26 19.35
CA ARG A 134 -1.71 15.53 17.90
C ARG A 134 -2.00 14.28 17.09
N LEU A 135 -1.43 13.14 17.48
CA LEU A 135 -1.67 11.84 16.81
C LEU A 135 -3.12 11.36 17.04
N GLY A 136 -3.71 11.68 18.19
CA GLY A 136 -5.09 11.35 18.57
C GLY A 136 -5.19 10.11 19.46
N GLY A 137 -6.36 9.47 19.50
CA GLY A 137 -6.57 8.21 20.23
C GLY A 137 -6.77 8.40 21.75
N PHE A 138 -6.09 7.57 22.56
CA PHE A 138 -6.26 7.52 24.03
C PHE A 138 -5.68 8.73 24.79
N ALA A 139 -5.06 9.68 24.08
CA ALA A 139 -4.36 10.83 24.68
C ALA A 139 -5.25 11.75 25.53
N GLU A 140 -6.52 11.95 25.16
CA GLU A 140 -7.44 12.80 25.94
C GLU A 140 -7.66 12.28 27.37
N GLN A 141 -7.71 10.95 27.52
CA GLN A 141 -7.93 10.28 28.80
C GLN A 141 -6.68 10.33 29.69
N LEU A 142 -5.50 10.31 29.07
CA LEU A 142 -4.24 10.59 29.76
C LEU A 142 -4.25 12.01 30.32
N VAL A 143 -4.55 13.02 29.51
CA VAL A 143 -4.56 14.42 29.98
C VAL A 143 -5.52 14.63 31.15
N ALA A 144 -6.67 13.96 31.13
CA ALA A 144 -7.71 14.13 32.15
C ALA A 144 -7.37 13.52 33.52
N SER A 145 -6.36 12.64 33.64
CA SER A 145 -6.06 11.92 34.89
C SER A 145 -4.56 11.87 35.20
N VAL A 146 -4.16 12.47 36.32
CA VAL A 146 -2.78 12.38 36.84
C VAL A 146 -2.40 10.93 37.10
N ASP A 147 -3.26 10.17 37.78
CA ASP A 147 -2.98 8.76 38.10
C ASP A 147 -2.77 7.90 36.84
N LEU A 148 -3.57 8.11 35.78
CA LEU A 148 -3.35 7.41 34.51
C LEU A 148 -2.06 7.84 33.82
N ARG A 149 -1.66 9.12 33.91
CA ARG A 149 -0.38 9.58 33.36
C ARG A 149 0.80 8.94 34.07
N ASP A 150 0.82 8.99 35.39
CA ASP A 150 1.91 8.43 36.19
C ASP A 150 2.06 6.92 35.96
N LEU A 151 0.94 6.23 35.72
CA LEU A 151 0.92 4.81 35.38
C LEU A 151 1.39 4.51 33.95
N LEU A 152 0.90 5.27 32.96
CA LEU A 152 1.04 4.91 31.54
C LEU A 152 2.22 5.58 30.84
N LEU A 153 2.64 6.79 31.23
CA LEU A 153 3.77 7.48 30.60
C LEU A 153 5.07 6.67 30.63
N PRO A 154 5.45 5.98 31.72
CA PRO A 154 6.63 5.12 31.73
C PRO A 154 6.55 3.99 30.69
N ILE A 155 5.35 3.41 30.52
CA ILE A 155 5.09 2.32 29.57
C ILE A 155 5.16 2.85 28.14
N ILE A 156 4.47 3.97 27.86
CA ILE A 156 4.50 4.65 26.56
C ILE A 156 5.94 5.00 26.17
N ARG A 157 6.74 5.55 27.09
CA ARG A 157 8.15 5.84 26.83
C ARG A 157 8.97 4.59 26.53
N SER A 158 8.72 3.48 27.24
CA SER A 158 9.42 2.21 26.96
C SER A 158 9.11 1.72 25.55
N ASP A 159 7.84 1.74 25.16
CA ASP A 159 7.36 1.30 23.85
C ASP A 159 7.88 2.20 22.73
N ILE A 160 7.83 3.53 22.91
CA ILE A 160 8.42 4.48 21.95
C ILE A 160 9.92 4.23 21.79
N ARG A 161 10.67 3.99 22.88
CA ARG A 161 12.11 3.65 22.79
C ARG A 161 12.35 2.37 22.02
N TRP A 162 11.46 1.38 22.12
CA TRP A 162 11.57 0.16 21.33
C TRP A 162 11.46 0.49 19.84
N VAL A 163 10.54 1.38 19.46
CA VAL A 163 10.40 1.85 18.07
C VAL A 163 11.57 2.72 17.61
N GLU A 164 12.02 3.67 18.43
CA GLU A 164 13.15 4.56 18.10
C GLU A 164 14.47 3.81 17.92
N ARG A 165 14.65 2.70 18.66
CA ARG A 165 15.85 1.84 18.58
C ARG A 165 15.68 0.70 17.58
N TYR A 166 14.57 0.67 16.86
CA TYR A 166 14.30 -0.39 15.90
C TYR A 166 15.30 -0.29 14.74
N GLU A 167 16.09 -1.35 14.57
CA GLU A 167 17.03 -1.50 13.46
C GLU A 167 16.57 -2.63 12.55
N PHE A 168 16.15 -2.29 11.34
CA PHE A 168 15.82 -3.29 10.34
C PHE A 168 17.07 -4.03 9.90
N ARG A 169 17.06 -5.35 10.13
CA ARG A 169 18.07 -6.27 9.58
C ARG A 169 17.52 -6.88 8.30
N PRO A 170 18.12 -6.61 7.13
CA PRO A 170 17.66 -7.21 5.88
C PRO A 170 17.66 -8.73 5.97
N ASP A 171 16.49 -9.29 5.72
CA ASP A 171 16.23 -10.71 5.55
C ASP A 171 15.12 -10.79 4.51
N GLY A 172 15.18 -11.77 3.62
CA GLY A 172 14.37 -11.78 2.39
C GLY A 172 12.87 -11.57 2.63
N PRO A 173 12.10 -11.19 1.60
CA PRO A 173 10.66 -10.99 1.73
C PRO A 173 9.94 -12.25 2.25
N LEU A 174 8.86 -12.04 3.00
CA LEU A 174 8.05 -13.09 3.59
C LEU A 174 7.18 -13.80 2.54
N ASP A 175 6.94 -15.09 2.71
CA ASP A 175 5.89 -15.82 1.97
C ASP A 175 4.52 -15.72 2.68
N VAL A 176 4.22 -14.53 3.21
CA VAL A 176 2.97 -14.20 3.89
C VAL A 176 2.33 -13.01 3.19
N PRO A 177 1.08 -13.09 2.71
CA PRO A 177 0.43 -11.94 2.09
C PRO A 177 0.26 -10.81 3.12
N ILE A 178 0.61 -9.60 2.71
CA ILE A 178 0.53 -8.41 3.56
C ILE A 178 -0.63 -7.53 3.10
N VAL A 179 -1.47 -7.13 4.04
CA VAL A 179 -2.55 -6.17 3.79
C VAL A 179 -2.33 -4.96 4.70
N ALA A 180 -1.96 -3.85 4.11
CA ALA A 180 -1.71 -2.59 4.77
C ALA A 180 -2.96 -1.71 4.85
N PHE A 181 -3.07 -0.94 5.93
CA PHE A 181 -4.11 0.05 6.15
C PHE A 181 -3.49 1.41 6.49
N ALA A 182 -3.88 2.45 5.75
CA ALA A 182 -3.47 3.83 5.99
C ALA A 182 -4.68 4.69 6.38
N GLY A 183 -4.48 5.68 7.25
CA GLY A 183 -5.46 6.74 7.48
C GLY A 183 -5.33 7.82 6.40
N ALA A 184 -6.44 8.22 5.77
CA ALA A 184 -6.44 9.27 4.74
C ALA A 184 -6.00 10.66 5.25
N ALA A 185 -6.04 10.86 6.57
CA ALA A 185 -5.60 12.08 7.24
C ALA A 185 -4.40 11.83 8.17
N ASP A 186 -3.74 10.67 8.06
CA ASP A 186 -2.47 10.42 8.75
C ASP A 186 -1.35 11.13 7.98
N ALA A 187 -0.83 12.21 8.56
CA ALA A 187 0.21 13.02 7.96
C ALA A 187 1.60 12.38 8.06
N ASP A 188 1.80 11.47 9.02
CA ASP A 188 3.11 10.89 9.34
C ASP A 188 3.30 9.56 8.60
N VAL A 189 2.24 8.73 8.58
CA VAL A 189 2.29 7.39 7.97
C VAL A 189 1.11 7.17 7.03
N GLY A 190 1.00 8.06 6.04
CA GLY A 190 0.02 7.98 4.97
C GLY A 190 0.27 6.84 3.97
N ALA A 191 -0.56 6.76 2.93
CA ALA A 191 -0.47 5.67 1.95
C ALA A 191 0.87 5.62 1.19
N SER A 192 1.54 6.75 0.98
CA SER A 192 2.86 6.82 0.34
C SER A 192 3.94 6.13 1.15
N GLU A 193 3.88 6.16 2.49
CA GLU A 193 4.82 5.40 3.33
C GLU A 193 4.39 3.93 3.46
N MET A 194 3.07 3.68 3.56
CA MET A 194 2.55 2.32 3.70
C MET A 194 2.77 1.45 2.45
N VAL A 195 2.89 2.03 1.25
CA VAL A 195 3.11 1.27 0.00
C VAL A 195 4.42 0.47 0.02
N HIS A 196 5.42 0.94 0.77
CA HIS A 196 6.73 0.31 0.90
C HIS A 196 6.68 -1.07 1.59
N TRP A 197 5.58 -1.42 2.28
CA TRP A 197 5.37 -2.76 2.79
C TRP A 197 5.31 -3.83 1.68
N ALA A 198 5.01 -3.44 0.44
CA ALA A 198 5.00 -4.34 -0.71
C ALA A 198 6.32 -5.10 -0.91
N GLN A 199 7.45 -4.52 -0.47
CA GLN A 199 8.78 -5.12 -0.61
C GLN A 199 9.02 -6.26 0.38
N HIS A 200 8.22 -6.35 1.44
CA HIS A 200 8.40 -7.32 2.53
C HIS A 200 7.64 -8.62 2.31
N THR A 201 7.05 -8.81 1.12
CA THR A 201 6.33 -10.03 0.76
C THR A 201 6.48 -10.41 -0.70
N THR A 202 6.53 -11.71 -0.98
CA THR A 202 6.35 -12.28 -2.33
C THR A 202 4.97 -12.88 -2.53
N ALA A 203 4.18 -13.01 -1.46
CA ALA A 203 2.88 -13.67 -1.47
C ALA A 203 1.71 -12.71 -1.83
N GLY A 204 2.04 -11.49 -2.25
CA GLY A 204 1.09 -10.45 -2.68
C GLY A 204 0.87 -9.40 -1.61
N PHE A 205 0.62 -8.17 -2.07
CA PHE A 205 0.40 -7.00 -1.23
C PHE A 205 -0.88 -6.27 -1.61
N ARG A 206 -1.60 -5.79 -0.61
CA ARG A 206 -2.71 -4.86 -0.78
C ARG A 206 -2.60 -3.72 0.23
N LEU A 207 -2.88 -2.50 -0.20
CA LEU A 207 -3.02 -1.32 0.65
C LEU A 207 -4.43 -0.77 0.49
N GLU A 208 -5.09 -0.51 1.62
CA GLU A 208 -6.40 0.10 1.70
C GLU A 208 -6.33 1.39 2.52
N THR A 209 -6.86 2.49 2.00
CA THR A 209 -7.00 3.73 2.78
C THR A 209 -8.36 3.81 3.45
N LEU A 210 -8.35 4.07 4.76
CA LEU A 210 -9.53 4.31 5.59
C LEU A 210 -9.69 5.80 5.90
N PRO A 211 -10.94 6.29 6.13
CA PRO A 211 -11.14 7.62 6.68
C PRO A 211 -10.44 7.79 8.05
N GLY A 212 -10.08 9.02 8.42
CA GLY A 212 -9.46 9.32 9.71
C GLY A 212 -7.93 9.39 9.67
N GLY A 213 -7.33 9.68 10.83
CA GLY A 213 -5.88 9.83 11.01
C GLY A 213 -5.22 8.55 11.52
N HIS A 214 -4.13 8.70 12.27
CA HIS A 214 -3.31 7.60 12.80
C HIS A 214 -4.14 6.52 13.50
N PHE A 215 -5.00 6.91 14.44
CA PHE A 215 -5.86 6.00 15.21
C PHE A 215 -7.17 5.62 14.49
N PHE A 216 -7.10 5.27 13.21
CA PHE A 216 -8.25 4.67 12.51
C PHE A 216 -8.68 3.32 13.09
N LEU A 217 -7.81 2.64 13.85
CA LEU A 217 -8.16 1.47 14.65
C LEU A 217 -9.36 1.73 15.58
N ASP A 218 -9.44 2.93 16.13
CA ASP A 218 -10.54 3.35 17.00
C ASP A 218 -11.66 4.02 16.22
N SER A 219 -11.33 5.02 15.41
CA SER A 219 -12.35 5.83 14.71
C SER A 219 -13.05 5.10 13.56
N GLN A 220 -12.41 4.09 12.94
CA GLN A 220 -12.95 3.28 11.84
C GLN A 220 -13.00 1.78 12.19
N ARG A 221 -13.14 1.44 13.47
CA ARG A 221 -13.11 0.06 13.97
C ARG A 221 -13.99 -0.90 13.18
N GLY A 222 -15.25 -0.52 12.92
CA GLY A 222 -16.19 -1.34 12.17
C GLY A 222 -15.80 -1.54 10.70
N GLY A 223 -15.31 -0.48 10.05
CA GLY A 223 -14.84 -0.54 8.65
C GLY A 223 -13.61 -1.43 8.50
N LEU A 224 -12.61 -1.24 9.38
CA LEU A 224 -11.40 -2.05 9.43
C LEU A 224 -11.71 -3.53 9.70
N ALA A 225 -12.53 -3.82 10.71
CA ALA A 225 -12.92 -5.19 11.04
C ALA A 225 -13.66 -5.87 9.88
N SER A 226 -14.53 -5.13 9.18
CA SER A 226 -15.25 -5.64 8.00
C SER A 226 -14.29 -6.03 6.87
N LEU A 227 -13.27 -5.20 6.60
CA LEU A 227 -12.26 -5.49 5.58
C LEU A 227 -11.42 -6.74 5.91
N ILE A 228 -10.95 -6.85 7.15
CA ILE A 228 -10.18 -8.02 7.62
C ILE A 228 -11.04 -9.29 7.55
N ARG A 229 -12.28 -9.22 8.05
CA ARG A 229 -13.22 -10.36 8.01
C ARG A 229 -13.52 -10.79 6.58
N ALA A 230 -13.79 -9.84 5.68
CA ALA A 230 -14.04 -10.15 4.27
C ALA A 230 -12.84 -10.85 3.61
N ASP A 231 -11.61 -10.42 3.93
CA ASP A 231 -10.39 -11.01 3.40
C ASP A 231 -10.14 -12.44 3.91
N LEU A 232 -10.27 -12.67 5.22
CA LEU A 232 -10.08 -13.99 5.83
C LEU A 232 -11.18 -14.98 5.42
N THR A 233 -12.41 -14.52 5.24
CA THR A 233 -13.51 -15.40 4.80
C THR A 233 -13.41 -15.77 3.32
N ALA A 234 -12.95 -14.85 2.46
CA ALA A 234 -12.72 -15.14 1.05
C ALA A 234 -11.59 -16.16 0.82
N ALA A 235 -10.58 -16.19 1.70
CA ALA A 235 -9.48 -17.16 1.61
C ALA A 235 -9.93 -18.62 1.87
N GLY A 236 -11.00 -18.82 2.66
CA GLY A 236 -11.54 -20.14 2.98
C GLY A 236 -12.40 -20.79 1.88
N THR A 237 -12.84 -20.01 0.90
CA THR A 237 -13.57 -20.51 -0.28
C THR A 237 -12.62 -20.55 -1.47
N ALA A 238 -12.17 -21.74 -1.85
CA ALA A 238 -11.31 -22.00 -3.03
C ALA A 238 -11.98 -21.67 -4.38
N ASP A 239 -13.02 -20.85 -4.38
CA ASP A 239 -13.70 -20.33 -5.57
C ASP A 239 -13.30 -18.86 -5.74
N THR A 240 -12.12 -18.63 -6.29
CA THR A 240 -11.73 -17.32 -6.86
C THR A 240 -12.51 -17.09 -8.16
N THR A 241 -13.83 -17.05 -8.08
CA THR A 241 -14.60 -16.19 -8.97
C THR A 241 -14.41 -14.78 -8.44
N ALA A 242 -13.77 -13.95 -9.25
CA ALA A 242 -13.65 -12.52 -9.03
C ALA A 242 -15.06 -11.97 -8.76
N ARG A 243 -15.41 -11.76 -7.49
CA ARG A 243 -16.63 -11.02 -7.17
C ARG A 243 -16.44 -9.62 -7.75
N GLU A 244 -17.31 -9.27 -8.68
CA GLU A 244 -17.54 -7.92 -9.17
C GLU A 244 -17.64 -6.99 -7.96
N ARG A 245 -16.53 -6.33 -7.61
CA ARG A 245 -16.57 -5.29 -6.60
C ARG A 245 -16.71 -3.99 -7.36
N THR A 246 -17.90 -3.42 -7.28
CA THR A 246 -18.18 -2.06 -7.74
C THR A 246 -17.22 -1.11 -7.04
N LEU A 247 -16.48 -0.33 -7.83
CA LEU A 247 -15.64 0.75 -7.30
C LEU A 247 -16.54 1.85 -6.76
N ALA A 248 -16.27 2.32 -5.55
CA ALA A 248 -16.93 3.51 -5.05
C ALA A 248 -16.53 4.73 -5.90
N PRO A 249 -17.38 5.78 -5.99
CA PRO A 249 -17.08 6.97 -6.80
C PRO A 249 -15.78 7.69 -6.41
N ASP A 250 -15.34 7.55 -5.16
CA ASP A 250 -14.11 8.14 -4.60
C ASP A 250 -12.96 7.12 -4.49
N GLU A 251 -13.13 5.88 -4.94
CA GLU A 251 -12.10 4.82 -4.88
C GLU A 251 -11.28 4.80 -6.17
N VAL A 252 -9.96 4.86 -6.02
CA VAL A 252 -9.01 4.68 -7.12
C VAL A 252 -8.24 3.39 -6.87
N MET A 253 -8.47 2.40 -7.74
CA MET A 253 -7.73 1.15 -7.74
C MET A 253 -6.47 1.29 -8.59
N VAL A 254 -5.33 0.94 -8.02
CA VAL A 254 -4.04 0.96 -8.71
C VAL A 254 -3.37 -0.39 -8.53
N GLN A 255 -3.01 -1.04 -9.63
CA GLN A 255 -2.20 -2.25 -9.61
C GLN A 255 -0.84 -1.96 -10.22
N LEU A 256 0.21 -2.25 -9.47
CA LEU A 256 1.56 -2.30 -10.02
C LEU A 256 2.06 -3.75 -10.03
N ALA A 257 2.56 -4.19 -11.17
CA ALA A 257 3.12 -5.51 -11.32
C ALA A 257 4.53 -5.46 -11.88
N ASP A 258 5.36 -6.33 -11.30
CA ASP A 258 6.67 -6.68 -11.83
C ASP A 258 6.51 -7.94 -12.70
N LEU A 259 6.60 -7.73 -14.01
CA LEU A 259 6.34 -8.77 -15.01
C LEU A 259 7.38 -9.90 -14.95
N ASP A 260 8.57 -9.66 -14.42
CA ASP A 260 9.59 -10.70 -14.27
C ASP A 260 9.27 -11.67 -13.13
N ARG A 261 8.47 -11.23 -12.15
CA ARG A 261 7.96 -12.06 -11.04
C ARG A 261 6.65 -12.79 -11.39
N LEU A 262 6.11 -12.57 -12.60
CA LEU A 262 4.83 -13.12 -13.06
C LEU A 262 4.97 -13.87 -14.41
N PRO A 263 5.87 -14.87 -14.53
CA PRO A 263 6.09 -15.60 -15.77
C PRO A 263 4.85 -16.27 -16.35
N GLY A 264 3.89 -16.67 -15.53
CA GLY A 264 2.61 -17.27 -15.93
C GLY A 264 1.72 -16.28 -16.68
N ALA A 265 1.71 -15.00 -16.29
CA ALA A 265 1.03 -13.96 -17.06
C ALA A 265 1.69 -13.79 -18.44
N GLY A 266 3.02 -13.84 -18.52
CA GLY A 266 3.77 -13.77 -19.78
C GLY A 266 3.63 -14.99 -20.69
N GLN A 267 2.96 -16.05 -20.25
CA GLN A 267 2.69 -17.28 -21.02
C GLN A 267 1.22 -17.41 -21.44
N ALA A 268 0.34 -16.51 -20.99
CA ALA A 268 -1.10 -16.60 -21.20
C ALA A 268 -1.54 -16.08 -22.58
N TRP A 269 -1.00 -16.67 -23.66
CA TRP A 269 -1.34 -16.32 -25.05
C TRP A 269 -2.84 -16.39 -25.35
N GLY A 270 -3.56 -17.32 -24.73
CA GLY A 270 -5.00 -17.52 -24.93
C GLY A 270 -5.88 -16.39 -24.39
N GLU A 271 -5.32 -15.44 -23.64
CA GLU A 271 -6.05 -14.27 -23.13
C GLU A 271 -5.81 -13.00 -23.97
N LEU A 272 -4.96 -13.05 -24.99
CA LEU A 272 -4.65 -11.91 -25.86
C LEU A 272 -5.74 -11.68 -26.91
N SER A 273 -5.86 -10.44 -27.38
CA SER A 273 -6.56 -10.19 -28.65
C SER A 273 -5.71 -10.64 -29.84
N PRO A 274 -6.33 -10.87 -31.02
CA PRO A 274 -5.58 -11.17 -32.24
C PRO A 274 -4.49 -10.13 -32.55
N ARG A 275 -4.75 -8.82 -32.37
CA ARG A 275 -3.74 -7.77 -32.59
C ARG A 275 -2.59 -7.88 -31.59
N ASP A 276 -2.89 -8.11 -30.32
CA ASP A 276 -1.86 -8.27 -29.27
C ASP A 276 -1.04 -9.53 -29.50
N ALA A 277 -1.66 -10.64 -29.91
CA ALA A 277 -0.95 -11.87 -30.26
C ALA A 277 0.00 -11.66 -31.45
N LEU A 278 -0.45 -10.97 -32.49
CA LEU A 278 0.39 -10.60 -33.64
C LEU A 278 1.54 -9.68 -33.25
N ARG A 279 1.31 -8.72 -32.34
CA ARG A 279 2.35 -7.82 -31.85
C ARG A 279 3.35 -8.55 -30.96
N ALA A 280 2.88 -9.41 -30.05
CA ALA A 280 3.71 -10.27 -29.21
C ALA A 280 4.64 -11.15 -30.07
N ALA A 281 4.12 -11.75 -31.15
CA ALA A 281 4.89 -12.61 -32.05
C ALA A 281 6.03 -11.89 -32.80
N ARG A 282 6.01 -10.54 -32.88
CA ARG A 282 7.06 -9.74 -33.53
C ARG A 282 8.27 -9.47 -32.64
N PHE A 283 8.17 -9.66 -31.33
CA PHE A 283 9.29 -9.48 -30.42
C PHE A 283 10.34 -10.58 -30.63
N LYS A 284 11.57 -10.16 -30.93
CA LYS A 284 12.72 -11.05 -31.11
C LYS A 284 13.23 -11.60 -29.78
N ALA A 285 13.30 -10.76 -28.76
CA ALA A 285 13.73 -11.15 -27.42
C ALA A 285 12.56 -11.79 -26.65
N ASP A 286 12.82 -12.96 -26.07
CA ASP A 286 11.81 -13.71 -25.33
C ASP A 286 11.33 -12.96 -24.08
N ASP A 287 12.21 -12.21 -23.42
CA ASP A 287 11.86 -11.39 -22.25
C ASP A 287 10.90 -10.26 -22.61
N ASP A 288 11.19 -9.51 -23.67
CA ASP A 288 10.32 -8.43 -24.14
C ASP A 288 8.96 -8.97 -24.59
N ARG A 289 8.96 -10.14 -25.24
CA ARG A 289 7.72 -10.84 -25.62
C ARG A 289 6.90 -11.21 -24.39
N ARG A 290 7.51 -11.87 -23.39
CA ARG A 290 6.83 -12.25 -22.14
C ARG A 290 6.28 -11.05 -21.39
N ARG A 291 7.07 -9.97 -21.28
CA ARG A 291 6.65 -8.72 -20.63
C ARG A 291 5.46 -8.08 -21.38
N TYR A 292 5.51 -8.02 -22.71
CA TYR A 292 4.40 -7.52 -23.52
C TYR A 292 3.11 -8.32 -23.27
N ILE A 293 3.21 -9.66 -23.30
CA ILE A 293 2.06 -10.54 -23.05
C ILE A 293 1.52 -10.30 -21.64
N GLY A 294 2.39 -10.31 -20.63
CA GLY A 294 2.00 -10.11 -19.23
C GLY A 294 1.30 -8.77 -19.02
N GLN A 295 1.78 -7.69 -19.64
CA GLN A 295 1.11 -6.39 -19.62
C GLN A 295 -0.33 -6.47 -20.15
N SER A 296 -0.51 -6.98 -21.37
CA SER A 296 -1.84 -7.08 -22.00
C SER A 296 -2.79 -7.96 -21.18
N VAL A 297 -2.29 -9.06 -20.62
CA VAL A 297 -3.07 -10.00 -19.81
C VAL A 297 -3.50 -9.37 -18.48
N LEU A 298 -2.61 -8.68 -17.79
CA LEU A 298 -2.91 -8.08 -16.49
C LEU A 298 -3.95 -6.96 -16.59
N VAL A 299 -3.88 -6.12 -17.63
CA VAL A 299 -4.94 -5.12 -17.92
C VAL A 299 -6.30 -5.79 -18.07
N ARG A 300 -6.39 -6.83 -18.91
CA ARG A 300 -7.65 -7.56 -19.14
C ARG A 300 -8.18 -8.21 -17.86
N ARG A 301 -7.32 -8.84 -17.07
CA ARG A 301 -7.71 -9.49 -15.81
C ARG A 301 -8.22 -8.48 -14.78
N LEU A 302 -7.58 -7.32 -14.66
CA LEU A 302 -8.02 -6.27 -13.74
C LEU A 302 -9.37 -5.67 -14.17
N LEU A 303 -9.53 -5.36 -15.45
CA LEU A 303 -10.80 -4.86 -16.01
C LEU A 303 -11.95 -5.86 -15.81
N ARG A 304 -11.70 -7.15 -16.05
CA ARG A 304 -12.68 -8.23 -15.83
C ARG A 304 -13.14 -8.31 -14.37
N ARG A 305 -12.26 -8.04 -13.41
CA ARG A 305 -12.59 -8.01 -11.97
C ARG A 305 -13.59 -6.90 -11.62
N HIS A 306 -13.66 -5.86 -12.46
CA HIS A 306 -14.56 -4.73 -12.32
C HIS A 306 -15.74 -4.77 -13.32
N GLY A 307 -16.07 -5.95 -13.84
CA GLY A 307 -17.25 -6.17 -14.67
C GLY A 307 -17.08 -5.84 -16.16
N VAL A 308 -15.86 -5.53 -16.62
CA VAL A 308 -15.61 -5.28 -18.04
C VAL A 308 -15.36 -6.59 -18.77
N GLU A 309 -16.32 -7.03 -19.57
CA GLU A 309 -16.21 -8.24 -20.40
C GLU A 309 -15.60 -7.93 -21.77
N LEU A 310 -14.27 -8.05 -21.87
CA LEU A 310 -13.56 -7.90 -23.16
C LEU A 310 -13.38 -9.22 -23.92
N GLY A 311 -13.44 -10.36 -23.23
CA GLY A 311 -13.00 -11.65 -23.80
C GLY A 311 -11.60 -11.56 -24.41
N VAL A 312 -11.45 -12.14 -25.62
CA VAL A 312 -10.26 -11.97 -26.49
C VAL A 312 -10.46 -10.83 -27.50
N GLY A 313 -11.42 -9.94 -27.28
CA GLY A 313 -11.68 -8.77 -28.12
C GLY A 313 -10.60 -7.69 -27.97
N GLU A 314 -10.56 -6.77 -28.92
CA GLU A 314 -9.67 -5.59 -28.83
C GLU A 314 -10.17 -4.63 -27.74
N ILE A 315 -9.22 -3.95 -27.10
CA ILE A 315 -9.56 -2.79 -26.27
C ILE A 315 -9.76 -1.60 -27.22
N PRO A 316 -10.94 -0.96 -27.25
CA PRO A 316 -11.18 0.20 -28.10
C PRO A 316 -10.19 1.34 -27.80
N THR A 317 -9.90 2.16 -28.80
CA THR A 317 -9.03 3.33 -28.65
C THR A 317 -9.77 4.58 -29.10
N GLY A 318 -9.71 5.64 -28.28
CA GLY A 318 -10.27 6.95 -28.59
C GLY A 318 -9.45 7.75 -29.60
N VAL A 319 -9.82 9.04 -29.74
CA VAL A 319 -9.35 9.97 -30.80
C VAL A 319 -7.82 10.14 -30.84
N ASN A 320 -7.13 9.97 -29.71
CA ASN A 320 -5.67 10.11 -29.59
C ASN A 320 -4.96 8.78 -29.31
N GLY A 321 -5.61 7.65 -29.59
CA GLY A 321 -5.06 6.31 -29.33
C GLY A 321 -5.07 5.89 -27.86
N LYS A 322 -5.63 6.73 -26.96
CA LYS A 322 -5.89 6.37 -25.56
C LYS A 322 -6.86 5.18 -25.53
N PRO A 323 -6.50 4.06 -24.88
CA PRO A 323 -7.44 2.96 -24.68
C PRO A 323 -8.66 3.44 -23.88
N GLU A 324 -9.86 3.16 -24.38
CA GLU A 324 -11.12 3.61 -23.79
C GLU A 324 -12.09 2.43 -23.72
N ILE A 325 -12.87 2.39 -22.65
CA ILE A 325 -13.96 1.45 -22.49
C ILE A 325 -15.24 2.27 -22.46
N ASP A 326 -16.15 1.92 -23.36
CA ASP A 326 -17.53 2.39 -23.33
C ASP A 326 -18.37 1.27 -22.71
N ASP A 327 -18.45 1.27 -21.37
CA ASP A 327 -19.31 0.35 -20.64
C ASP A 327 -20.38 1.09 -19.85
N ALA A 328 -21.49 0.40 -19.60
CA ALA A 328 -22.60 0.93 -18.83
C ALA A 328 -22.25 1.15 -17.34
N GLY A 329 -21.16 0.55 -16.85
CA GLY A 329 -20.67 0.68 -15.47
C GLY A 329 -19.83 1.95 -15.25
N GLY A 330 -19.53 2.69 -16.33
CA GLY A 330 -18.71 3.89 -16.30
C GLY A 330 -17.26 3.64 -15.90
N ILE A 331 -16.70 2.45 -16.11
CA ILE A 331 -15.30 2.20 -15.74
C ILE A 331 -14.38 3.04 -16.63
N ARG A 332 -13.43 3.72 -15.97
CA ARG A 332 -12.33 4.42 -16.62
C ARG A 332 -11.03 3.76 -16.19
N PHE A 333 -10.07 3.69 -17.11
CA PHE A 333 -8.78 3.10 -16.81
C PHE A 333 -7.65 3.76 -17.59
N ASN A 334 -6.45 3.60 -17.08
CA ASN A 334 -5.22 3.95 -17.78
C ASN A 334 -4.12 2.96 -17.41
N ALA A 335 -3.17 2.74 -18.32
CA ALA A 335 -2.03 1.87 -18.05
C ALA A 335 -0.75 2.49 -18.59
N SER A 336 0.36 2.29 -17.86
CA SER A 336 1.70 2.66 -18.27
C SER A 336 2.67 1.49 -18.07
N ARG A 337 3.79 1.51 -18.80
CA ARG A 337 4.82 0.47 -18.73
C ARG A 337 6.20 1.08 -18.89
N ALA A 338 7.09 0.76 -17.97
CA ALA A 338 8.52 1.00 -18.08
C ALA A 338 9.32 -0.26 -17.72
N GLY A 339 10.14 -0.73 -18.67
CA GLY A 339 10.93 -1.96 -18.51
C GLY A 339 10.07 -3.16 -18.12
N ARG A 340 10.29 -3.67 -16.91
CA ARG A 340 9.57 -4.81 -16.32
C ARG A 340 8.30 -4.43 -15.58
N PHE A 341 8.05 -3.15 -15.34
CA PHE A 341 6.92 -2.68 -14.57
C PHE A 341 5.72 -2.36 -15.46
N VAL A 342 4.53 -2.78 -15.03
CA VAL A 342 3.25 -2.29 -15.55
C VAL A 342 2.46 -1.69 -14.41
N LEU A 343 1.95 -0.49 -14.63
CA LEU A 343 1.06 0.23 -13.73
C LEU A 343 -0.31 0.37 -14.39
N ILE A 344 -1.37 0.04 -13.67
CA ILE A 344 -2.75 0.08 -14.17
C ILE A 344 -3.61 0.79 -13.13
N GLY A 345 -4.26 1.88 -13.53
CA GLY A 345 -5.24 2.60 -12.71
C GLY A 345 -6.65 2.35 -13.21
N VAL A 346 -7.61 2.15 -12.31
CA VAL A 346 -9.03 1.95 -12.60
C VAL A 346 -9.89 2.77 -11.64
N THR A 347 -10.89 3.44 -12.18
CA THR A 347 -11.83 4.33 -11.48
C THR A 347 -13.24 4.13 -12.02
N SER A 348 -14.24 4.64 -11.29
CA SER A 348 -15.63 4.73 -11.77
C SER A 348 -15.96 6.18 -12.12
N HIS A 349 -16.45 6.42 -13.34
CA HIS A 349 -16.90 7.69 -13.93
C HIS A 349 -15.89 8.85 -13.97
N ILE A 350 -14.67 8.63 -13.47
CA ILE A 350 -13.66 9.68 -13.30
C ILE A 350 -12.47 9.35 -14.18
N GLU A 351 -12.04 10.31 -15.00
CA GLU A 351 -10.83 10.13 -15.80
C GLU A 351 -9.59 9.96 -14.90
N ILE A 352 -8.70 9.06 -15.32
CA ILE A 352 -7.46 8.75 -14.64
C ILE A 352 -6.32 8.74 -15.65
N GLY A 353 -5.15 9.16 -15.20
CA GLY A 353 -3.89 8.89 -15.87
C GLY A 353 -2.91 8.29 -14.87
N VAL A 354 -2.15 7.31 -15.32
CA VAL A 354 -1.08 6.71 -14.54
C VAL A 354 0.19 6.73 -15.34
N ASP A 355 1.31 6.85 -14.65
CA ASP A 355 2.61 6.70 -15.28
C ASP A 355 3.61 6.00 -14.38
N VAL A 356 4.52 5.25 -14.97
CA VAL A 356 5.59 4.54 -14.25
C VAL A 356 6.87 4.63 -15.05
N GLU A 357 7.96 4.98 -14.37
CA GLU A 357 9.30 4.95 -14.92
C GLU A 357 10.22 4.09 -14.08
N GLN A 358 11.07 3.30 -14.74
CA GLN A 358 12.08 2.52 -14.08
C GLN A 358 13.28 3.41 -13.78
N VAL A 359 13.80 3.35 -12.55
CA VAL A 359 14.98 4.12 -12.16
C VAL A 359 16.22 3.42 -12.70
N VAL A 360 16.68 3.84 -13.87
CA VAL A 360 17.91 3.35 -14.52
C VAL A 360 18.78 4.52 -14.96
N PRO A 361 20.13 4.40 -14.92
CA PRO A 361 21.03 5.45 -15.35
C PRO A 361 20.71 5.94 -16.76
N MET A 362 20.67 7.27 -16.91
CA MET A 362 20.29 7.93 -18.16
C MET A 362 21.55 8.44 -18.88
N SER A 363 21.63 8.18 -20.18
CA SER A 363 22.80 8.58 -20.99
C SER A 363 22.91 10.08 -21.23
N ASP A 364 21.79 10.79 -21.34
CA ASP A 364 21.74 12.24 -21.52
C ASP A 364 20.66 12.85 -20.62
N PHE A 365 21.02 13.02 -19.34
CA PHE A 365 20.15 13.60 -18.33
C PHE A 365 19.80 15.07 -18.62
N GLY A 366 20.70 15.81 -19.28
CA GLY A 366 20.49 17.22 -19.63
C GLY A 366 19.40 17.37 -20.69
N ALA A 367 19.51 16.66 -21.81
CA ALA A 367 18.53 16.72 -22.88
C ALA A 367 17.14 16.23 -22.43
N PHE A 368 17.09 15.23 -21.54
CA PHE A 368 15.85 14.80 -20.91
C PHE A 368 15.21 15.94 -20.10
N CYS A 369 15.98 16.57 -19.21
CA CYS A 369 15.49 17.69 -18.42
C CYS A 369 14.94 18.82 -19.30
N ASP A 370 15.67 19.22 -20.35
CA ASP A 370 15.26 20.31 -21.25
C ASP A 370 13.95 20.02 -22.00
N GLY A 371 13.69 18.77 -22.36
CA GLY A 371 12.45 18.37 -23.03
C GLY A 371 11.26 18.13 -22.08
N ALA A 372 11.54 17.70 -20.85
CA ALA A 372 10.53 17.22 -19.92
C ALA A 372 10.11 18.25 -18.85
N LEU A 373 11.05 19.09 -18.37
CA LEU A 373 10.86 19.91 -17.18
C LEU A 373 10.72 21.40 -17.52
N ASP A 374 9.96 22.13 -16.70
CA ASP A 374 9.96 23.60 -16.74
C ASP A 374 11.32 24.14 -16.24
N PRO A 375 11.83 25.27 -16.76
CA PRO A 375 13.13 25.82 -16.32
C PRO A 375 13.27 26.05 -14.81
N ALA A 376 12.18 26.31 -14.09
CA ALA A 376 12.21 26.41 -12.63
C ALA A 376 12.36 25.05 -11.95
N GLU A 377 11.72 24.01 -12.49
CA GLU A 377 11.87 22.62 -12.03
C GLU A 377 13.28 22.10 -12.29
N ILE A 378 13.88 22.41 -13.44
CA ILE A 378 15.29 22.08 -13.73
C ILE A 378 16.22 22.70 -12.69
N ARG A 379 16.05 24.00 -12.39
CA ARG A 379 16.87 24.66 -11.36
C ARG A 379 16.74 23.99 -10.01
N GLU A 380 15.54 23.57 -9.63
CA GLU A 380 15.29 22.86 -8.38
C GLU A 380 15.96 21.48 -8.35
N VAL A 381 15.83 20.69 -9.42
CA VAL A 381 16.48 19.37 -9.51
C VAL A 381 18.00 19.50 -9.39
N LEU A 382 18.59 20.51 -10.02
CA LEU A 382 20.04 20.72 -10.00
C LEU A 382 20.60 21.16 -8.64
N THR A 383 19.76 21.61 -7.68
CA THR A 383 20.23 21.88 -6.30
C THR A 383 20.34 20.63 -5.44
N LEU A 384 19.75 19.51 -5.87
CA LEU A 384 19.81 18.24 -5.15
C LEU A 384 21.19 17.56 -5.31
N PRO A 385 21.57 16.68 -4.35
CA PRO A 385 22.68 15.75 -4.52
C PRO A 385 22.55 14.95 -5.82
N GLU A 386 23.66 14.66 -6.49
CA GLU A 386 23.67 14.02 -7.81
C GLU A 386 22.87 12.71 -7.86
N ASP A 387 22.99 11.89 -6.82
CA ASP A 387 22.30 10.60 -6.69
C ASP A 387 20.76 10.75 -6.62
N ASP A 388 20.25 11.91 -6.17
CA ASP A 388 18.82 12.16 -6.03
C ASP A 388 18.19 12.81 -7.27
N ARG A 389 19.01 13.37 -8.18
CA ARG A 389 18.52 14.19 -9.30
C ARG A 389 17.67 13.40 -10.27
N LEU A 390 18.09 12.17 -10.60
CA LEU A 390 17.36 11.34 -11.54
C LEU A 390 15.96 11.01 -11.01
N VAL A 391 15.86 10.57 -9.76
CA VAL A 391 14.57 10.25 -9.13
C VAL A 391 13.68 11.49 -9.07
N ALA A 392 14.23 12.66 -8.72
CA ALA A 392 13.50 13.91 -8.70
C ALA A 392 12.97 14.30 -10.09
N ALA A 393 13.78 14.18 -11.14
CA ALA A 393 13.37 14.48 -12.51
C ALA A 393 12.32 13.47 -13.01
N LEU A 394 12.46 12.17 -12.70
CA LEU A 394 11.46 11.14 -13.01
C LEU A 394 10.14 11.36 -12.27
N LYS A 395 10.15 11.85 -11.01
CA LYS A 395 8.92 12.28 -10.31
C LYS A 395 8.19 13.38 -11.07
N ILE A 396 8.92 14.37 -11.59
CA ILE A 396 8.32 15.44 -12.38
C ILE A 396 7.78 14.91 -13.71
N TRP A 397 8.55 14.10 -14.43
CA TRP A 397 8.15 13.50 -15.70
C TRP A 397 6.88 12.66 -15.56
N THR A 398 6.87 11.70 -14.63
CA THR A 398 5.73 10.82 -14.38
C THR A 398 4.48 11.61 -13.97
N ALA A 399 4.64 12.73 -13.23
CA ALA A 399 3.53 13.63 -12.92
C ALA A 399 2.95 14.32 -14.15
N LYS A 400 3.81 14.79 -15.08
CA LYS A 400 3.38 15.40 -16.34
C LYS A 400 2.72 14.37 -17.25
N GLU A 401 3.37 13.23 -17.47
CA GLU A 401 2.88 12.21 -18.38
C GLU A 401 1.57 11.59 -17.88
N SER A 402 1.43 11.31 -16.58
CA SER A 402 0.16 10.87 -16.01
C SER A 402 -0.95 11.91 -16.22
N THR A 403 -0.68 13.21 -16.01
CA THR A 403 -1.66 14.29 -16.26
C THR A 403 -2.07 14.36 -17.74
N LEU A 404 -1.10 14.30 -18.65
CA LEU A 404 -1.34 14.38 -20.11
C LEU A 404 -2.04 13.13 -20.66
N LYS A 405 -1.76 11.95 -20.09
CA LYS A 405 -2.51 10.71 -20.36
C LYS A 405 -3.94 10.82 -19.87
N ALA A 406 -4.15 11.45 -18.71
CA ALA A 406 -5.46 11.59 -18.13
C ALA A 406 -6.37 12.48 -19.00
N THR A 407 -5.87 13.61 -19.51
CA THR A 407 -6.62 14.49 -20.42
C THR A 407 -6.69 13.99 -21.85
N GLY A 408 -5.87 13.00 -22.22
CA GLY A 408 -5.76 12.52 -23.59
C GLY A 408 -4.96 13.44 -24.52
N ASP A 409 -4.33 14.49 -23.99
CA ASP A 409 -3.49 15.41 -24.78
C ASP A 409 -2.21 14.71 -25.28
N GLY A 410 -1.67 13.76 -24.50
CA GLY A 410 -0.38 13.15 -24.81
C GLY A 410 0.72 14.20 -25.00
N LEU A 411 1.66 13.96 -25.94
CA LEU A 411 2.75 14.90 -26.25
C LEU A 411 2.35 16.03 -27.21
N SER A 412 1.06 16.21 -27.51
CA SER A 412 0.60 17.40 -28.26
C SER A 412 0.76 18.68 -27.45
N VAL A 413 0.80 18.56 -26.12
CA VAL A 413 1.22 19.59 -25.18
C VAL A 413 2.64 19.28 -24.77
N GLU A 414 3.56 20.22 -25.02
CA GLU A 414 4.95 20.11 -24.58
C GLU A 414 5.02 20.07 -23.04
N PRO A 415 5.61 19.01 -22.43
CA PRO A 415 5.66 18.84 -20.98
C PRO A 415 6.35 20.01 -20.25
N ALA A 416 7.35 20.63 -20.87
CA ALA A 416 8.07 21.79 -20.32
C ALA A 416 7.21 23.08 -20.21
N ARG A 417 5.98 23.12 -20.76
CA ARG A 417 5.13 24.35 -20.78
C ARG A 417 4.31 24.60 -19.51
N PHE A 418 4.32 23.67 -18.56
CA PHE A 418 3.68 23.83 -17.26
C PHE A 418 4.53 23.19 -16.18
N ARG A 419 4.33 23.59 -14.93
CA ARG A 419 5.07 23.05 -13.78
C ARG A 419 4.12 22.51 -12.72
N PHE A 420 4.66 21.91 -11.67
CA PHE A 420 3.89 21.53 -10.50
C PHE A 420 4.17 22.43 -9.29
N GLU A 421 3.12 22.73 -8.54
CA GLU A 421 3.21 23.15 -7.15
C GLU A 421 2.98 21.94 -6.23
N ARG A 422 3.72 21.88 -5.13
CA ARG A 422 3.67 20.80 -4.15
C ARG A 422 3.03 21.31 -2.87
N GLY A 423 2.18 20.48 -2.28
CA GLY A 423 1.53 20.77 -1.02
C GLY A 423 1.10 19.51 -0.29
N PRO A 424 0.55 19.64 0.92
CA PRO A 424 -0.02 18.50 1.62
C PRO A 424 -1.25 17.97 0.87
N GLY A 425 -1.42 16.65 0.87
CA GLY A 425 -2.56 15.96 0.30
C GLY A 425 -2.89 14.66 1.04
N PRO A 426 -3.92 13.93 0.59
CA PRO A 426 -4.49 12.79 1.31
C PRO A 426 -3.55 11.57 1.44
N PHE A 427 -2.43 11.56 0.74
CA PHE A 427 -1.45 10.46 0.76
C PHE A 427 -0.03 10.97 0.97
N GLY A 428 0.14 12.09 1.65
CA GLY A 428 1.43 12.78 1.80
C GLY A 428 1.51 13.98 0.84
N GLU A 429 2.58 14.08 0.06
CA GLU A 429 2.77 15.17 -0.89
C GLU A 429 1.82 15.02 -2.10
N GLN A 430 1.06 16.06 -2.41
CA GLN A 430 0.21 16.16 -3.59
C GLN A 430 0.71 17.26 -4.52
N TRP A 431 0.76 16.93 -5.81
CA TRP A 431 1.29 17.80 -6.85
C TRP A 431 0.12 18.33 -7.69
N SER A 432 0.06 19.65 -7.86
CA SER A 432 -0.97 20.31 -8.67
C SER A 432 -0.33 21.06 -9.83
N PRO A 433 -0.80 20.87 -11.08
CA PRO A 433 -0.30 21.63 -12.21
C PRO A 433 -0.49 23.14 -12.02
N ARG A 434 0.45 23.90 -12.58
CA ARG A 434 0.42 25.35 -12.73
C ARG A 434 0.75 25.70 -14.16
N THR A 435 -0.27 26.17 -14.87
CA THR A 435 -0.21 26.37 -16.30
C THR A 435 -0.19 27.82 -16.72
N GLN A 436 0.30 28.04 -17.93
CA GLN A 436 0.14 29.29 -18.68
C GLN A 436 -1.27 29.36 -19.31
N PRO A 437 -1.69 30.53 -19.82
CA PRO A 437 -2.97 30.65 -20.53
C PRO A 437 -3.13 29.65 -21.70
N GLY A 438 -4.32 29.07 -21.84
CA GLY A 438 -4.65 28.05 -22.85
C GLY A 438 -4.48 26.59 -22.37
N LEU A 439 -3.93 26.37 -21.18
CA LEU A 439 -3.74 25.05 -20.56
C LEU A 439 -4.47 24.92 -19.21
N GLU A 440 -5.36 25.84 -18.86
CA GLU A 440 -6.01 25.93 -17.55
C GLU A 440 -6.79 24.67 -17.17
N ARG A 441 -7.26 23.90 -18.17
CA ARG A 441 -7.90 22.58 -17.98
C ARG A 441 -7.02 21.59 -17.21
N LEU A 442 -5.70 21.76 -17.20
CA LEU A 442 -4.79 20.88 -16.45
C LEU A 442 -4.79 21.19 -14.95
N ASN A 443 -5.18 22.39 -14.52
CA ASN A 443 -5.11 22.80 -13.11
C ASN A 443 -6.10 22.06 -12.19
N GLN A 444 -7.09 21.36 -12.76
CA GLN A 444 -8.03 20.53 -11.98
C GLN A 444 -7.41 19.21 -11.49
N TRP A 445 -6.29 18.79 -12.07
CA TRP A 445 -5.68 17.50 -11.75
C TRP A 445 -4.86 17.57 -10.46
N ARG A 446 -4.83 16.44 -9.76
CA ARG A 446 -3.99 16.18 -8.61
C ARG A 446 -3.17 14.93 -8.87
N VAL A 447 -1.87 15.03 -8.65
CA VAL A 447 -0.94 13.91 -8.81
C VAL A 447 -0.48 13.44 -7.44
N THR A 448 -0.49 12.12 -7.25
CA THR A 448 0.11 11.43 -6.10
C THR A 448 1.15 10.44 -6.60
N HIS A 449 2.32 10.44 -5.99
CA HIS A 449 3.38 9.48 -6.29
C HIS A 449 3.28 8.24 -5.43
N LEU A 450 3.58 7.10 -6.03
CA LEU A 450 3.77 5.83 -5.36
C LEU A 450 5.21 5.40 -5.64
N LEU A 451 6.06 5.47 -4.62
CA LEU A 451 7.48 5.21 -4.77
C LEU A 451 7.81 3.78 -4.38
N LEU A 452 8.60 3.12 -5.21
CA LEU A 452 9.22 1.83 -4.92
C LEU A 452 10.68 1.94 -5.34
N ASP A 453 11.56 1.13 -4.74
CA ASP A 453 13.01 1.33 -4.83
C ASP A 453 13.53 1.46 -6.28
N ASP A 454 12.97 0.68 -7.21
CA ASP A 454 13.41 0.65 -8.61
C ASP A 454 12.46 1.35 -9.59
N ALA A 455 11.40 2.02 -9.10
CA ALA A 455 10.40 2.63 -9.96
C ALA A 455 9.72 3.86 -9.33
N VAL A 456 9.53 4.88 -10.16
CA VAL A 456 8.70 6.05 -9.82
C VAL A 456 7.37 5.90 -10.51
N ALA A 457 6.28 5.79 -9.73
CA ALA A 457 4.92 5.77 -10.26
C ALA A 457 4.16 7.03 -9.86
N ALA A 458 3.27 7.50 -10.73
CA ALA A 458 2.40 8.64 -10.52
C ALA A 458 0.96 8.31 -10.93
N VAL A 459 0.01 8.85 -10.18
CA VAL A 459 -1.43 8.71 -10.43
C VAL A 459 -2.04 10.11 -10.46
N ALA A 460 -2.66 10.47 -11.58
CA ALA A 460 -3.35 11.73 -11.81
C ALA A 460 -4.87 11.52 -11.80
N VAL A 461 -5.57 12.20 -10.90
CA VAL A 461 -7.05 12.22 -10.83
C VAL A 461 -7.55 13.63 -10.58
N PRO A 462 -8.78 14.00 -11.01
CA PRO A 462 -9.36 15.33 -10.80
C PRO A 462 -10.05 15.47 -9.42
N LEU A 463 -9.72 14.58 -8.46
CA LEU A 463 -10.32 14.54 -7.14
C LEU A 463 -9.42 15.18 -6.09
N ASP A 464 -9.98 16.09 -5.30
CA ASP A 464 -9.27 16.66 -4.13
C ASP A 464 -9.15 15.65 -2.98
N ARG A 465 -10.15 14.76 -2.84
CA ARG A 465 -10.18 13.68 -1.85
C ARG A 465 -10.64 12.39 -2.49
N TRP A 466 -9.89 11.32 -2.25
CA TRP A 466 -10.17 9.98 -2.75
C TRP A 466 -9.54 8.94 -1.83
N ARG A 467 -9.90 7.68 -2.02
CA ARG A 467 -9.35 6.52 -1.30
C ARG A 467 -8.50 5.69 -2.26
N LEU A 468 -7.24 5.49 -1.90
CA LEU A 468 -6.36 4.62 -2.65
C LEU A 468 -6.58 3.18 -2.23
N ARG A 469 -6.75 2.32 -3.25
CA ARG A 469 -6.54 0.89 -3.12
C ARG A 469 -5.40 0.49 -4.03
N PHE A 470 -4.30 0.02 -3.45
CA PHE A 470 -3.10 -0.35 -4.21
C PHE A 470 -2.81 -1.84 -4.07
N GLU A 471 -2.49 -2.51 -5.17
CA GLU A 471 -2.21 -3.94 -5.19
C GLU A 471 -0.90 -4.25 -5.91
N VAL A 472 -0.11 -5.15 -5.32
CA VAL A 472 0.99 -5.87 -5.99
C VAL A 472 0.63 -7.35 -6.03
N PRO A 473 0.49 -7.95 -7.24
CA PRO A 473 0.15 -9.35 -7.36
C PRO A 473 1.17 -10.27 -6.69
N LYS A 474 0.71 -11.42 -6.20
CA LYS A 474 1.57 -12.51 -5.72
C LYS A 474 2.49 -12.98 -6.86
N ALA A 475 3.77 -13.19 -6.56
CA ALA A 475 4.70 -13.78 -7.51
C ALA A 475 4.27 -15.20 -7.87
N ASP A 476 4.43 -15.59 -9.14
CA ASP A 476 4.17 -16.99 -9.52
C ASP A 476 5.14 -17.90 -8.79
N ALA A 477 4.70 -19.13 -8.48
CA ALA A 477 5.62 -20.14 -7.99
C ALA A 477 6.75 -20.31 -9.02
N ALA A 478 8.00 -20.25 -8.57
CA ALA A 478 9.15 -20.51 -9.44
C ALA A 478 8.91 -21.85 -10.17
N PRO A 479 9.13 -21.93 -11.50
CA PRO A 479 8.94 -23.18 -12.24
C PRO A 479 9.76 -24.27 -11.56
N GLY A 480 9.07 -25.21 -10.93
CA GLY A 480 9.58 -25.96 -9.79
C GLY A 480 10.92 -26.65 -10.05
N ARG A 481 11.83 -26.58 -9.07
CA ARG A 481 12.57 -27.79 -8.70
C ARG A 481 11.51 -28.79 -8.25
N ARG A 482 11.16 -29.73 -9.13
CA ARG A 482 10.52 -30.97 -8.70
C ARG A 482 11.41 -31.55 -7.60
N LEU A 483 10.86 -31.70 -6.40
CA LEU A 483 11.44 -32.56 -5.37
C LEU A 483 11.34 -34.01 -5.83
#